data_AF-A0A3N5GVK7-F1
#
_entry.id   AF-A0A3N5GVK7-F1
#
_cell.length_a   1.000
_cell.length_b   1.000
_cell.length_c   1.000
_cell.angle_alpha   90.00
_cell.angle_beta   90.00
_cell.angle_gamma   90.00
#
_symmetry.space_group_name_H-M   'P 1'
#
loop_
_entity.id
_entity.type
_entity.pdbx_description
1 polymer ?
#
loop_
_entity_poly.entity_id
_entity_poly.type
_entity_poly.pdbx_seq_one_letter_code
_entity_poly.pdbx_strand_id
1 'polypeptide(L)'
;RVEVKTWEALSDGLLDAALLVRIEQTQRTDSERSPAWIARQMGKVESALQAMSNGLGDKPWCADGKYSLADIAVGCALGYLDFRFAQLGWRAQFSNLARHADKLFARQSFIDTIPG
;
A
#
# COMPACT_ATOMS: atom_id res chain seq x y z
N ARG A 1 -0.64 -14.55 -15.21
CA ARG A 1 -1.03 -15.29 -13.96
C ARG A 1 0.03 -15.18 -12.86
N VAL A 2 1.32 -15.41 -13.13
CA VAL A 2 2.38 -15.24 -12.09
C VAL A 2 2.52 -13.78 -11.66
N GLU A 3 2.55 -12.84 -12.61
CA GLU A 3 2.68 -11.41 -12.33
C GLU A 3 1.60 -10.88 -11.35
N VAL A 4 0.33 -11.25 -11.56
CA VAL A 4 -0.78 -10.87 -10.67
C VAL A 4 -0.55 -11.36 -9.24
N LYS A 5 -0.06 -12.59 -9.04
CA LYS A 5 0.23 -13.13 -7.71
C LYS A 5 1.42 -12.42 -7.05
N THR A 6 2.39 -11.97 -7.84
CA THR A 6 3.51 -11.16 -7.32
C THR A 6 3.01 -9.82 -6.79
N TRP A 7 2.09 -9.16 -7.51
CA TRP A 7 1.46 -7.92 -7.07
C TRP A 7 0.62 -8.09 -5.80
N GLU A 8 -0.16 -9.17 -5.74
CA GLU A 8 -0.93 -9.56 -4.57
C GLU A 8 -0.01 -9.74 -3.36
N ALA A 9 1.06 -10.54 -3.49
CA ALA A 9 2.02 -10.77 -2.41
C ALA A 9 2.75 -9.49 -1.95
N LEU A 10 3.07 -8.57 -2.87
CA LEU A 10 3.64 -7.26 -2.52
C LEU A 10 2.64 -6.40 -1.72
N SER A 11 1.37 -6.44 -2.11
CA SER A 11 0.30 -5.67 -1.46
C SER A 11 0.00 -6.19 -0.07
N ASP A 12 -0.09 -7.51 0.08
CA ASP A 12 -0.29 -8.17 1.36
C ASP A 12 0.90 -7.91 2.30
N GLY A 13 2.13 -8.04 1.80
CA GLY A 13 3.33 -7.76 2.60
C GLY A 13 3.42 -6.31 3.09
N LEU A 14 2.94 -5.35 2.29
CA LEU A 14 2.82 -3.95 2.69
C LEU A 14 1.75 -3.78 3.77
N LEU A 15 0.56 -4.35 3.58
CA LEU A 15 -0.56 -4.28 4.53
C LEU A 15 -0.19 -4.91 5.87
N ASP A 16 0.44 -6.08 5.87
CA ASP A 16 0.89 -6.78 7.08
C ASP A 16 1.88 -5.93 7.87
N ALA A 17 2.88 -5.36 7.20
CA ALA A 17 3.86 -4.49 7.84
C ALA A 17 3.20 -3.23 8.43
N ALA A 18 2.30 -2.58 7.69
CA ALA A 18 1.57 -1.41 8.15
C ALA A 18 0.64 -1.74 9.33
N LEU A 19 -0.04 -2.89 9.30
CA LEU A 19 -0.91 -3.35 10.39
C LEU A 19 -0.10 -3.60 11.67
N LEU A 20 1.06 -4.27 11.57
CA LEU A 20 1.93 -4.52 12.71
C LEU A 20 2.39 -3.21 13.37
N VAL A 21 2.76 -2.20 12.57
CA VAL A 21 3.11 -0.87 13.09
C VAL A 21 1.91 -0.22 13.77
N ARG A 22 0.72 -0.33 13.17
CA ARG A 22 -0.49 0.28 13.74
C ARG A 22 -0.86 -0.34 15.09
N ILE A 23 -0.78 -1.66 15.21
CA ILE A 23 -1.04 -2.37 16.47
C ILE A 23 -0.03 -1.93 17.54
N GLU A 24 1.26 -1.89 17.19
CA GLU A 24 2.32 -1.40 18.08
C GLU A 24 2.02 0.01 18.60
N GLN A 25 1.57 0.91 17.73
CA GLN A 25 1.28 2.31 18.07
C GLN A 25 -0.03 2.53 18.82
N THR A 26 -1.02 1.63 18.71
CA THR A 26 -2.36 1.87 19.27
C THR A 26 -2.69 0.99 20.47
N GLN A 27 -2.13 -0.22 20.54
CA GLN A 27 -2.48 -1.21 21.55
C GLN A 27 -1.41 -1.34 22.64
N ARG A 28 -0.17 -0.89 22.40
CA ARG A 28 0.89 -0.92 23.42
C ARG A 28 1.07 0.44 24.08
N THR A 29 1.46 0.41 25.35
CA THR A 29 1.92 1.61 26.06
C THR A 29 3.27 2.07 25.51
N ASP A 30 3.59 3.36 25.67
CA ASP A 30 4.82 3.94 25.11
C ASP A 30 6.10 3.20 25.56
N SER A 31 6.12 2.70 26.80
CA SER A 31 7.24 1.92 27.36
C SER A 31 7.42 0.52 26.75
N GLU A 32 6.37 -0.03 26.16
CA GLU A 32 6.37 -1.38 25.58
C GLU A 32 6.61 -1.37 24.06
N ARG A 33 6.61 -0.19 23.44
CA ARG A 33 6.84 -0.02 22.01
C ARG A 33 8.33 -0.16 21.70
N SER A 34 8.64 -0.85 20.61
CA SER A 34 10.01 -0.93 20.10
C SER A 34 10.19 -0.01 18.88
N PRO A 35 10.91 1.12 18.99
CA PRO A 35 11.19 2.00 17.87
C PRO A 35 11.96 1.29 16.74
N ALA A 36 12.90 0.41 17.09
CA ALA A 36 13.66 -0.37 16.13
C ALA A 36 12.78 -1.35 15.35
N TRP A 37 11.78 -1.95 16.01
CA TRP A 37 10.81 -2.82 15.34
C TRP A 37 9.91 -2.04 14.39
N ILE A 38 9.39 -0.88 14.83
CA ILE A 38 8.59 0.02 13.98
C ILE A 38 9.40 0.42 12.74
N ALA A 39 10.63 0.88 12.91
CA ALA A 39 11.51 1.26 11.80
C ALA A 39 11.72 0.10 10.82
N ARG A 40 11.91 -1.12 11.32
CA ARG A 40 12.05 -2.32 10.47
C ARG A 40 10.81 -2.60 9.63
N GLN A 41 9.61 -2.50 10.21
CA GLN A 41 8.37 -2.71 9.44
C GLN A 41 8.14 -1.57 8.44
N MET A 42 8.43 -0.32 8.83
CA MET A 42 8.33 0.81 7.91
C MET A 42 9.29 0.69 6.73
N GLY A 43 10.50 0.15 6.93
CA GLY A 43 11.41 -0.16 5.82
C GLY A 43 10.84 -1.18 4.83
N LYS A 44 10.01 -2.13 5.29
CA LYS A 44 9.30 -3.05 4.39
C LYS A 44 8.21 -2.35 3.59
N VAL A 45 7.44 -1.47 4.23
CA VAL A 45 6.40 -0.65 3.56
C VAL A 45 7.05 0.17 2.44
N GLU A 46 8.17 0.85 2.74
CA GLU A 46 8.91 1.65 1.77
C GLU A 46 9.49 0.80 0.64
N SER A 47 10.09 -0.36 0.97
CA SER A 47 10.61 -1.30 -0.04
C SER A 47 9.51 -1.84 -0.96
N ALA A 48 8.33 -2.13 -0.41
CA ALA A 48 7.17 -2.57 -1.18
C ALA A 48 6.65 -1.45 -2.10
N LEU A 49 6.53 -0.21 -1.60
CA LEU A 49 6.15 0.95 -2.42
C LEU A 49 7.15 1.19 -3.55
N GLN A 50 8.44 1.09 -3.29
CA GLN A 50 9.48 1.23 -4.32
C GLN A 50 9.36 0.12 -5.38
N ALA A 51 9.15 -1.13 -4.96
CA ALA A 51 8.97 -2.25 -5.88
C ALA A 51 7.69 -2.10 -6.72
N MET A 52 6.58 -1.68 -6.11
CA MET A 52 5.32 -1.38 -6.80
C MET A 52 5.49 -0.23 -7.79
N SER A 53 6.14 0.85 -7.39
CA SER A 53 6.39 2.00 -8.27
C SER A 53 7.22 1.59 -9.49
N ASN A 54 8.32 0.88 -9.28
CA ASN A 54 9.18 0.37 -10.36
C ASN A 54 8.42 -0.62 -11.25
N GLY A 55 7.65 -1.52 -10.64
CA GLY A 55 6.87 -2.54 -11.35
C GLY A 55 5.74 -1.96 -12.19
N LEU A 56 5.12 -0.87 -11.74
CA LEU A 56 4.09 -0.16 -12.50
C LEU A 56 4.73 0.65 -13.63
N GLY A 57 5.79 1.40 -13.34
CA GLY A 57 6.41 2.32 -14.29
C GLY A 57 5.37 3.28 -14.87
N ASP A 58 5.27 3.29 -16.20
CA ASP A 58 4.27 4.07 -16.96
C ASP A 58 3.06 3.24 -17.41
N LYS A 59 2.95 1.97 -16.98
CA LYS A 59 1.85 1.11 -17.38
C LYS A 59 0.52 1.64 -16.80
N PRO A 60 -0.59 1.55 -17.55
CA PRO A 60 -1.89 2.02 -17.07
C PRO A 60 -2.51 1.13 -15.99
N TRP A 61 -2.03 -0.12 -15.88
CA TRP A 61 -2.48 -1.17 -14.97
C TRP A 61 -1.29 -2.06 -14.58
N CYS A 62 -1.37 -2.68 -13.40
CA CYS A 62 -0.31 -3.48 -12.80
C CYS A 62 0.08 -4.71 -13.65
N ALA A 63 -0.89 -5.36 -14.29
CA ALA A 63 -0.67 -6.61 -15.03
C ALA A 63 -1.42 -6.64 -16.37
N ASP A 64 -0.80 -7.25 -17.39
CA ASP A 64 -1.39 -7.57 -18.70
C ASP A 64 -2.12 -6.38 -19.40
N GLY A 65 -1.74 -5.13 -19.09
CA GLY A 65 -2.32 -3.92 -19.69
C GLY A 65 -3.82 -3.70 -19.40
N LYS A 66 -4.39 -4.39 -18.41
CA LYS A 66 -5.82 -4.31 -18.07
C LYS A 66 -6.04 -4.30 -16.57
N TYR A 67 -7.18 -3.72 -16.15
CA TYR A 67 -7.60 -3.78 -14.75
C TYR A 67 -7.77 -5.23 -14.29
N SER A 68 -7.19 -5.56 -13.15
CA SER A 68 -7.08 -6.92 -12.65
C SER A 68 -7.07 -6.97 -11.12
N LEU A 69 -6.95 -8.18 -10.57
CA LEU A 69 -6.78 -8.38 -9.13
C LEU A 69 -5.53 -7.67 -8.58
N ALA A 70 -4.47 -7.53 -9.38
CA ALA A 70 -3.27 -6.82 -8.97
C ALA A 70 -3.56 -5.35 -8.62
N ASP A 71 -4.36 -4.68 -9.45
CA ASP A 71 -4.74 -3.28 -9.25
C ASP A 71 -5.67 -3.10 -8.04
N ILE A 72 -6.56 -4.08 -7.80
CA ILE A 72 -7.42 -4.09 -6.60
C ILE A 72 -6.56 -4.20 -5.35
N ALA A 73 -5.64 -5.17 -5.29
CA ALA A 73 -4.76 -5.39 -4.14
C ALA A 73 -3.90 -4.15 -3.86
N VAL A 74 -3.30 -3.56 -4.89
CA VAL A 74 -2.52 -2.31 -4.78
C VAL A 74 -3.39 -1.16 -4.28
N GLY A 75 -4.60 -0.99 -4.85
CA GLY A 75 -5.53 0.06 -4.40
C GLY A 75 -5.90 -0.07 -2.92
N CYS A 76 -6.19 -1.28 -2.45
CA CYS A 76 -6.48 -1.53 -1.03
C CYS A 76 -5.28 -1.21 -0.13
N ALA A 77 -4.07 -1.63 -0.53
CA ALA A 77 -2.84 -1.34 0.20
C ALA A 77 -2.58 0.17 0.32
N LEU A 78 -2.66 0.90 -0.79
CA LEU A 78 -2.46 2.35 -0.81
C LEU A 78 -3.56 3.10 -0.05
N GLY A 79 -4.82 2.67 -0.18
CA GLY A 79 -5.94 3.26 0.55
C GLY A 79 -5.81 3.08 2.07
N TYR A 80 -5.28 1.94 2.52
CA TYR A 80 -5.00 1.74 3.94
C TYR A 80 -3.88 2.65 4.46
N LEU A 81 -2.83 2.89 3.65
CA LEU A 81 -1.80 3.86 4.00
C LEU A 81 -2.37 5.28 4.12
N ASP A 82 -3.30 5.67 3.26
CA ASP A 82 -3.96 6.98 3.37
C ASP A 82 -4.79 7.10 4.63
N PHE A 83 -5.48 6.03 4.98
CA PHE A 83 -6.38 6.03 6.12
C PHE A 83 -5.64 6.01 7.47
N ARG A 84 -4.55 5.22 7.59
CA ARG A 84 -3.86 4.99 8.87
C ARG A 84 -2.49 5.65 8.97
N PHE A 85 -1.92 6.07 7.84
CA PHE A 85 -0.55 6.54 7.71
C PHE A 85 -0.41 7.75 6.78
N ALA A 86 -1.40 8.65 6.75
CA ALA A 86 -1.40 9.86 5.93
C ALA A 86 -0.11 10.71 6.07
N GLN A 87 0.51 10.68 7.25
CA GLN A 87 1.75 11.38 7.56
C GLN A 87 2.99 10.87 6.81
N LEU A 88 2.95 9.68 6.19
CA LEU A 88 4.12 9.13 5.47
C LEU A 88 4.42 9.89 4.18
N GLY A 89 3.45 10.63 3.63
CA GLY A 89 3.66 11.41 2.40
C GLY A 89 4.03 10.55 1.18
N TRP A 90 3.64 9.27 1.15
CA TRP A 90 4.03 8.32 0.10
C TRP A 90 3.64 8.81 -1.32
N ARG A 91 2.54 9.54 -1.46
CA ARG A 91 2.12 10.12 -2.74
C ARG A 91 3.16 11.08 -3.33
N ALA A 92 3.85 11.85 -2.50
CA ALA A 92 4.86 12.81 -2.95
C ALA A 92 6.12 12.08 -3.46
N GLN A 93 6.42 10.92 -2.86
CA GLN A 93 7.59 10.11 -3.21
C GLN A 93 7.33 9.25 -4.46
N PHE A 94 6.11 8.71 -4.60
CA PHE A 94 5.74 7.77 -5.66
C PHE A 94 4.59 8.31 -6.52
N SER A 95 4.89 9.32 -7.36
CA SER A 95 3.89 10.05 -8.14
C SER A 95 3.12 9.20 -9.17
N ASN A 96 3.73 8.14 -9.69
CA ASN A 96 3.06 7.17 -10.56
C ASN A 96 2.04 6.31 -9.81
N LEU A 97 2.38 5.86 -8.60
CA LEU A 97 1.44 5.18 -7.72
C LEU A 97 0.32 6.12 -7.26
N ALA A 98 0.62 7.39 -6.97
CA ALA A 98 -0.40 8.38 -6.61
C ALA A 98 -1.44 8.53 -7.73
N ARG A 99 -0.98 8.76 -8.98
CA ARG A 99 -1.85 8.83 -10.16
C ARG A 99 -2.67 7.55 -10.37
N HIS A 100 -2.05 6.39 -10.14
CA HIS A 100 -2.75 5.11 -10.25
C HIS A 100 -3.82 4.96 -9.16
N ALA A 101 -3.50 5.32 -7.92
CA ALA A 101 -4.45 5.32 -6.80
C ALA A 101 -5.63 6.25 -7.07
N ASP A 102 -5.40 7.47 -7.57
CA ASP A 102 -6.47 8.42 -7.90
C ASP A 102 -7.41 7.83 -8.97
N LYS A 103 -6.85 7.18 -9.99
CA LYS A 103 -7.62 6.45 -11.02
C LYS A 103 -8.43 5.30 -10.43
N LEU A 104 -7.88 4.57 -9.46
CA LEU A 104 -8.58 3.47 -8.79
C LEU A 104 -9.70 3.97 -7.87
N PHE A 105 -9.43 4.99 -7.06
CA PHE A 105 -10.36 5.54 -6.08
C PHE A 105 -11.54 6.29 -6.71
N ALA A 106 -11.42 6.70 -7.97
CA ALA A 106 -12.54 7.20 -8.76
C ALA A 106 -13.53 6.10 -9.20
N ARG A 107 -13.21 4.81 -9.05
CA ARG A 107 -14.10 3.70 -9.42
C ARG A 107 -15.16 3.51 -8.34
N GLN A 108 -16.41 3.28 -8.75
CA GLN A 108 -17.53 3.06 -7.83
C GLN A 108 -17.25 1.98 -6.79
N SER A 109 -16.59 0.88 -7.19
CA SER A 109 -16.23 -0.20 -6.27
C SER A 109 -15.32 0.23 -5.13
N PHE A 110 -14.43 1.22 -5.33
CA PHE A 110 -13.58 1.76 -4.27
C PHE A 110 -14.32 2.79 -3.42
N ILE A 111 -15.16 3.62 -4.06
CA ILE A 111 -16.01 4.62 -3.37
C ILE A 111 -16.94 3.93 -2.37
N ASP A 112 -17.58 2.84 -2.79
CA ASP A 112 -18.53 2.09 -1.97
C ASP A 112 -17.86 1.34 -0.80
N THR A 113 -16.53 1.20 -0.82
CA THR A 113 -15.76 0.44 0.18
C THR A 113 -14.73 1.30 0.90
N ILE A 114 -14.90 2.62 0.93
CA ILE A 114 -14.03 3.51 1.71
C ILE A 114 -14.10 3.08 3.19
N PRO A 115 -12.96 2.92 3.88
CA PRO A 115 -12.95 2.55 5.29
C PRO A 115 -13.57 3.67 6.15
N GLY A 116 -14.47 3.27 7.05
CA GLY A 116 -15.12 4.15 8.04
C GLY A 116 -14.35 4.28 9.35
#